data_AF-A0A5Q4G1R4-F1
#
_entry.id   AF-A0A5Q4G1R4-F1
#
_cell.length_a   1.000
_cell.length_b   1.000
_cell.length_c   1.000
_cell.angle_alpha   90.00
_cell.angle_beta   90.00
_cell.angle_gamma   90.00
#
_symmetry.space_group_name_H-M   'P 1'
#
loop_
_entity.id
_entity.type
_entity.pdbx_description
1 polymer ?
#
loop_
_entity_poly.entity_id
_entity_poly.type
_entity_poly.pdbx_seq_one_letter_code
_entity_poly.pdbx_strand_id
1 'polypeptide(L)'
;MEYLVFTALFVVAHVVAYIAAGAVTYPLVYKGWHAGEGSLYGTFLRDMTDDAERRRNGLLLLPTQIARATLMSLVLYPLLGALGDLATATQFLVMFGLMYVYTDLAAATPFSNTIEGIVYMRGEIIRRAFWPTQIEAVLYATLMGIAAAAFVF
;
A
#
# COMPACT_ATOMS: atom_id res chain seq x y z
N MET A 1 -18.34 -15.99 -7.16
CA MET A 1 -18.64 -15.14 -5.97
C MET A 1 -19.49 -13.96 -6.40
N GLU A 2 -20.44 -13.50 -5.57
CA GLU A 2 -21.17 -12.26 -5.88
C GLU A 2 -20.25 -11.04 -5.76
N TYR A 3 -20.39 -10.06 -6.64
CA TYR A 3 -19.51 -8.88 -6.70
C TYR A 3 -19.43 -8.10 -5.38
N LEU A 4 -20.53 -8.01 -4.64
CA LEU A 4 -20.57 -7.32 -3.35
C LEU A 4 -19.76 -8.06 -2.28
N VAL A 5 -19.83 -9.40 -2.26
CA VAL A 5 -19.05 -10.24 -1.34
C VAL A 5 -17.56 -10.13 -1.67
N PHE A 6 -17.20 -10.20 -2.96
CA PHE A 6 -15.82 -9.99 -3.40
C PHE A 6 -15.29 -8.64 -2.96
N THR A 7 -16.03 -7.55 -3.20
CA THR A 7 -15.61 -6.21 -2.79
C THR A 7 -15.47 -6.08 -1.28
N ALA A 8 -16.40 -6.61 -0.50
CA ALA A 8 -16.30 -6.58 0.95
C ALA A 8 -15.04 -7.31 1.46
N LEU A 9 -14.77 -8.52 0.95
CA LEU A 9 -13.59 -9.30 1.31
C LEU A 9 -12.30 -8.62 0.85
N PHE A 10 -12.27 -8.08 -0.36
CA PHE A 10 -11.14 -7.33 -0.89
C PHE A 10 -10.83 -6.10 -0.03
N VAL A 11 -11.85 -5.32 0.35
CA VAL A 11 -11.68 -4.14 1.21
C VAL A 11 -11.13 -4.52 2.58
N VAL A 12 -11.66 -5.58 3.20
CA VAL A 12 -11.15 -6.06 4.49
C VAL A 12 -9.70 -6.51 4.37
N ALA A 13 -9.39 -7.34 3.36
CA ALA A 13 -8.03 -7.82 3.11
C ALA A 13 -7.05 -6.65 2.89
N HIS A 14 -7.42 -5.68 2.06
CA HIS A 14 -6.63 -4.48 1.78
C HIS A 14 -6.36 -3.68 3.06
N VAL A 15 -7.40 -3.34 3.81
CA VAL A 15 -7.28 -2.48 5.01
C VAL A 15 -6.42 -3.17 6.07
N VAL A 16 -6.63 -4.46 6.30
CA VAL A 16 -5.84 -5.23 7.26
C VAL A 16 -4.38 -5.33 6.81
N ALA A 17 -4.12 -5.68 5.55
CA ALA A 17 -2.77 -5.76 5.01
C ALA A 17 -2.03 -4.42 5.10
N TYR A 18 -2.71 -3.31 4.75
CA TYR A 18 -2.15 -1.96 4.79
C TYR A 18 -1.79 -1.54 6.21
N ILE A 19 -2.73 -1.69 7.16
CA ILE A 19 -2.48 -1.32 8.55
C ILE A 19 -1.39 -2.21 9.17
N ALA A 20 -1.40 -3.52 8.90
CA ALA A 20 -0.40 -4.43 9.42
C ALA A 20 1.00 -4.12 8.89
N ALA A 21 1.13 -3.88 7.57
CA ALA A 21 2.41 -3.51 6.97
C ALA A 21 2.95 -2.21 7.57
N GLY A 22 2.11 -1.17 7.65
CA GLY A 22 2.49 0.10 8.25
C GLY A 22 2.84 0.01 9.74
N ALA A 23 2.10 -0.79 10.52
CA ALA A 23 2.39 -1.01 11.94
C ALA A 23 3.76 -1.66 12.16
N VAL A 24 4.19 -2.54 11.26
CA VAL A 24 5.50 -3.19 11.31
C VAL A 24 6.60 -2.24 10.85
N THR A 25 6.42 -1.55 9.72
CA THR A 25 7.48 -0.74 9.10
C THR A 25 7.62 0.64 9.72
N TYR A 26 6.58 1.22 10.29
CA TYR A 26 6.62 2.54 10.93
C TYR A 26 7.73 2.68 11.98
N PRO A 27 7.83 1.81 13.01
CA PRO A 27 8.90 1.91 14.00
C PRO A 27 10.29 1.59 13.43
N LEU A 28 10.37 0.79 12.37
CA LEU A 28 11.64 0.30 11.80
C LEU A 28 12.25 1.27 10.78
N VAL A 29 11.41 1.97 10.02
CA VAL A 29 11.82 2.74 8.84
C VAL A 29 11.38 4.20 8.95
N TYR A 30 10.11 4.45 9.28
CA TYR A 30 9.49 5.76 9.05
C TYR A 30 9.54 6.72 10.24
N LYS A 31 9.74 6.23 11.46
CA LYS A 31 9.71 7.07 12.66
C LYS A 31 10.64 8.29 12.59
N GLY A 32 11.82 8.15 11.99
CA GLY A 32 12.79 9.25 11.79
C GLY A 32 12.56 10.10 10.53
N TRP A 33 11.59 9.75 9.69
CA TRP A 33 11.32 10.42 8.41
C TRP A 33 10.04 11.25 8.40
N HIS A 34 9.25 11.16 9.46
CA HIS A 34 7.93 11.80 9.61
C HIS A 34 7.85 12.80 10.77
N ALA A 35 8.94 13.01 11.52
CA ALA A 35 8.92 13.70 12.80
C ALA A 35 10.22 14.47 13.06
N GLY A 36 10.09 15.73 13.50
CA GLY A 36 11.19 16.55 14.01
C GLY A 36 12.00 17.34 12.97
N GLU A 37 12.88 18.22 13.46
CA GLU A 37 13.84 18.97 12.64
C GLU A 37 14.75 17.99 11.88
N GLY A 38 14.82 18.11 10.55
CA GLY A 38 15.59 17.21 9.69
C GLY A 38 14.82 15.99 9.17
N SER A 39 13.50 15.92 9.37
CA SER A 39 12.62 14.94 8.74
C SER A 39 12.82 14.87 7.23
N LEU A 40 13.05 13.66 6.70
CA LEU A 40 13.32 13.44 5.28
C LEU A 40 12.20 13.95 4.38
N TYR A 41 10.96 13.94 4.87
CA TYR A 41 9.78 14.42 4.15
C TYR A 41 9.07 15.59 4.84
N GLY A 42 9.72 16.31 5.75
CA GLY A 42 9.05 17.34 6.56
C GLY A 42 8.37 18.47 5.77
N THR A 43 8.75 18.67 4.50
CA THR A 43 8.11 19.66 3.61
C THR A 43 6.92 19.11 2.82
N PHE A 44 6.68 17.80 2.87
CA PHE A 44 5.68 17.10 2.05
C PHE A 44 4.70 16.27 2.89
N LEU A 45 5.18 15.55 3.90
CA LEU A 45 4.36 14.74 4.79
C LEU A 45 3.99 15.51 6.05
N ARG A 46 2.83 15.15 6.61
CA ARG A 46 2.37 15.65 7.90
C ARG A 46 3.31 15.25 9.02
N ASP A 47 3.51 16.15 9.97
CA ASP A 47 4.31 15.93 11.17
C ASP A 47 3.51 15.11 12.17
N MET A 48 3.99 13.90 12.45
CA MET A 48 3.32 13.00 13.39
C MET A 48 3.55 13.36 14.86
N THR A 49 4.43 14.33 15.14
CA THR A 49 4.62 14.91 16.48
C THR A 49 3.58 15.98 16.80
N ASP A 50 2.94 16.59 15.79
CA ASP A 50 1.82 17.51 15.98
C ASP A 50 0.52 16.72 16.26
N ASP A 51 -0.12 17.03 17.39
CA ASP A 51 -1.31 16.31 17.84
C ASP A 51 -2.52 16.50 16.91
N ALA A 52 -2.66 17.68 16.29
CA ALA A 52 -3.76 17.98 15.38
C ALA A 52 -3.58 17.24 14.05
N GLU A 53 -2.37 17.24 13.49
CA GLU A 53 -2.07 16.50 12.27
C GLU A 53 -2.15 14.99 12.46
N ARG A 54 -1.62 14.47 13.57
CA ARG A 54 -1.73 13.04 13.93
C ARG A 54 -3.19 12.61 14.07
N ARG A 55 -4.03 13.39 14.78
CA ARG A 55 -5.46 13.11 14.93
C ARG A 55 -6.17 13.09 13.58
N ARG A 56 -5.90 14.08 12.72
CA ARG A 56 -6.48 14.13 11.37
C ARG A 56 -6.09 12.92 10.54
N ASN A 57 -4.82 12.50 10.58
CA ASN A 57 -4.36 11.30 9.89
C ASN A 57 -5.10 10.05 10.39
N GLY A 58 -5.22 9.87 11.70
CA GLY A 58 -5.97 8.74 12.27
C GLY A 58 -7.44 8.70 11.83
N LEU A 59 -8.11 9.86 11.75
CA LEU A 59 -9.50 9.96 11.30
C LEU A 59 -9.67 9.65 9.81
N LEU A 60 -8.70 10.05 8.97
CA LEU A 60 -8.79 9.89 7.51
C LEU A 60 -8.23 8.56 7.02
N LEU A 61 -7.40 7.87 7.80
CA LEU A 61 -6.75 6.63 7.39
C LEU A 61 -7.76 5.59 6.91
N LEU A 62 -8.69 5.19 7.78
CA LEU A 62 -9.65 4.14 7.46
C LEU A 62 -10.59 4.49 6.30
N PRO A 63 -11.27 5.66 6.26
CA PRO A 63 -12.18 5.97 5.16
C PRO A 63 -11.46 6.08 3.81
N THR A 64 -10.22 6.60 3.80
CA THR A 64 -9.45 6.69 2.54
C THR A 64 -8.99 5.32 2.05
N GLN A 65 -8.59 4.40 2.94
CA GLN A 65 -8.24 3.04 2.53
C GLN A 65 -9.46 2.23 2.07
N ILE A 66 -10.62 2.40 2.70
CA ILE A 66 -11.87 1.78 2.25
C ILE A 66 -12.24 2.28 0.85
N ALA A 67 -12.21 3.60 0.63
CA ALA A 67 -12.52 4.17 -0.68
C ALA A 67 -11.54 3.67 -1.76
N ARG A 68 -10.24 3.66 -1.44
CA ARG A 68 -9.19 3.15 -2.34
C ARG A 68 -9.40 1.68 -2.70
N ALA A 69 -9.61 0.82 -1.70
CA ALA A 69 -9.80 -0.61 -1.92
C ALA A 69 -11.09 -0.91 -2.72
N THR A 70 -12.14 -0.13 -2.50
CA THR A 70 -13.39 -0.25 -3.28
C THR A 70 -13.14 0.09 -4.76
N LEU A 71 -12.41 1.16 -5.05
CA LEU A 71 -12.07 1.49 -6.45
C LEU A 71 -11.21 0.40 -7.09
N MET A 72 -10.25 -0.15 -6.35
CA MET A 72 -9.40 -1.23 -6.82
C MET A 72 -10.20 -2.51 -7.09
N SER A 73 -11.15 -2.88 -6.23
CA SER A 73 -11.96 -4.09 -6.42
C SER A 73 -12.86 -3.99 -7.65
N LEU A 74 -13.45 -2.82 -7.92
CA LEU A 74 -14.31 -2.58 -9.09
C LEU A 74 -13.56 -2.86 -10.41
N VAL A 75 -12.29 -2.49 -10.49
CA VAL A 75 -11.44 -2.73 -11.68
C VAL A 75 -11.24 -4.23 -11.93
N LEU A 76 -11.31 -5.06 -10.90
CA LEU A 76 -11.11 -6.51 -11.00
C LEU A 76 -12.37 -7.27 -11.41
N TYR A 77 -13.55 -6.65 -11.39
CA TYR A 77 -14.82 -7.33 -11.73
C TYR A 77 -14.80 -8.07 -13.07
N PRO A 78 -14.28 -7.50 -14.18
CA PRO A 78 -14.23 -8.20 -15.46
C PRO A 78 -13.31 -9.42 -15.47
N LEU A 79 -12.40 -9.52 -14.49
CA LEU A 79 -11.38 -10.56 -14.41
C LEU A 79 -11.70 -11.63 -13.36
N LEU A 80 -12.78 -11.49 -12.59
CA LEU A 80 -13.03 -12.38 -11.45
C LEU A 80 -13.18 -13.86 -11.82
N GLY A 81 -13.85 -14.16 -12.94
CA GLY A 81 -13.95 -15.55 -13.41
C GLY A 81 -12.56 -16.13 -13.68
N ALA A 82 -11.76 -15.43 -14.49
CA ALA A 82 -10.41 -15.86 -14.82
C ALA A 82 -9.51 -15.98 -13.58
N LEU A 83 -9.60 -15.04 -12.63
CA LEU A 83 -8.81 -15.07 -11.39
C LEU A 83 -9.23 -16.22 -10.45
N GLY A 84 -10.53 -16.51 -10.36
CA GLY A 84 -11.07 -17.61 -9.56
C GLY A 84 -10.66 -18.99 -10.08
N ASP A 85 -10.46 -19.13 -11.38
CA ASP A 85 -10.05 -20.40 -12.01
C ASP A 85 -8.54 -20.68 -11.91
N LEU A 86 -7.74 -19.71 -11.46
CA LEU A 86 -6.30 -19.88 -11.29
C LEU A 86 -5.99 -20.74 -10.06
N ALA A 87 -4.87 -21.48 -10.13
CA ALA A 87 -4.30 -22.11 -8.95
C ALA A 87 -3.93 -21.06 -7.89
N THR A 88 -4.07 -21.41 -6.61
CA THR A 88 -3.83 -20.51 -5.47
C THR A 88 -2.47 -19.80 -5.51
N ALA A 89 -1.41 -20.51 -5.91
CA ALA A 89 -0.08 -19.91 -6.07
C ALA A 89 -0.07 -18.81 -7.15
N THR A 90 -0.80 -19.03 -8.25
CA THR A 90 -0.91 -18.05 -9.33
C THR A 90 -1.80 -16.87 -8.91
N GLN A 91 -2.88 -17.10 -8.16
CA GLN A 91 -3.70 -16.03 -7.58
C GLN A 91 -2.86 -15.12 -6.66
N PHE A 92 -2.04 -15.73 -5.79
CA PHE A 92 -1.08 -15.01 -4.96
C PHE A 92 -0.13 -14.16 -5.80
N LEU A 93 0.51 -14.75 -6.82
CA LEU A 93 1.47 -14.04 -7.66
C LEU A 93 0.84 -12.88 -8.44
N VAL A 94 -0.38 -13.09 -8.97
CA VAL A 94 -1.12 -12.03 -9.67
C VAL A 94 -1.44 -10.89 -8.71
N MET A 95 -2.00 -11.19 -7.54
CA MET A 95 -2.35 -10.16 -6.57
C MET A 95 -1.12 -9.44 -6.01
N PHE A 96 -0.07 -10.18 -5.67
CA PHE A 96 1.22 -9.61 -5.26
C PHE A 96 1.76 -8.68 -6.35
N GLY A 97 1.76 -9.10 -7.61
CA GLY A 97 2.20 -8.29 -8.74
C GLY A 97 1.37 -7.02 -8.92
N LEU A 98 0.04 -7.09 -8.81
CA LEU A 98 -0.83 -5.92 -8.88
C LEU A 98 -0.55 -4.93 -7.73
N MET A 99 -0.34 -5.43 -6.52
CA MET A 99 -0.13 -4.58 -5.35
C MET A 99 1.29 -4.00 -5.29
N TYR A 100 2.31 -4.78 -5.66
CA TYR A 100 3.69 -4.32 -5.61
C TYR A 100 4.11 -3.58 -6.87
N VAL A 101 3.90 -4.18 -8.05
CA VAL A 101 4.38 -3.60 -9.30
C VAL A 101 3.50 -2.44 -9.73
N TYR A 102 2.19 -2.66 -9.90
CA TYR A 102 1.31 -1.64 -10.48
C TYR A 102 0.94 -0.53 -9.49
N THR A 103 0.71 -0.89 -8.23
CA THR A 103 0.23 0.08 -7.23
C THR A 103 1.37 0.85 -6.55
N ASP A 104 2.59 0.33 -6.62
CA ASP A 104 3.74 0.88 -5.89
C ASP A 104 4.93 1.15 -6.83
N LEU A 105 5.73 0.15 -7.18
CA LEU A 105 7.00 0.32 -7.89
C LEU A 105 6.88 1.06 -9.24
N ALA A 106 5.89 0.70 -10.05
CA ALA A 106 5.63 1.28 -11.37
C ALA A 106 4.51 2.34 -11.34
N ALA A 107 4.09 2.81 -10.16
CA ALA A 107 3.09 3.85 -10.06
C ALA A 107 3.62 5.16 -10.65
N ALA A 108 2.78 5.85 -11.42
CA ALA A 108 3.08 7.15 -12.05
C ALA A 108 2.96 8.30 -11.05
N THR A 109 3.64 8.17 -9.91
CA THR A 109 3.70 9.17 -8.84
C THR A 109 5.14 9.34 -8.40
N PRO A 110 5.69 10.56 -8.36
CA PRO A 110 7.07 10.80 -7.94
C PRO A 110 7.19 10.66 -6.42
N PHE A 111 7.33 9.41 -5.95
CA PHE A 111 7.50 9.07 -4.53
C PHE A 111 8.68 8.11 -4.34
N SER A 112 9.20 8.02 -3.12
CA SER A 112 10.53 7.46 -2.89
C SER A 112 10.67 5.98 -3.21
N ASN A 113 9.58 5.23 -3.27
CA ASN A 113 9.50 3.82 -3.62
C ASN A 113 9.20 3.55 -5.10
N THR A 114 8.95 4.57 -5.92
CA THR A 114 8.55 4.39 -7.31
C THR A 114 9.71 4.62 -8.27
N ILE A 115 9.65 3.99 -9.45
CA ILE A 115 10.61 4.24 -10.55
C ILE A 115 10.55 5.71 -10.98
N GLU A 116 9.35 6.29 -11.02
CA GLU A 116 9.15 7.72 -11.31
C GLU A 116 9.87 8.60 -10.28
N GLY A 117 9.88 8.20 -9.00
CA GLY A 117 10.61 8.88 -7.95
C GLY A 117 12.12 8.97 -8.20
N ILE A 118 12.73 7.94 -8.80
CA ILE A 118 14.15 7.92 -9.16
C ILE A 118 14.47 9.08 -10.12
N VAL A 119 13.54 9.42 -11.01
CA VAL A 119 13.70 10.47 -12.02
C VAL A 119 13.50 11.86 -11.42
N TYR A 120 12.44 12.06 -10.63
CA TYR A 120 11.99 13.41 -10.26
C TYR A 120 12.35 13.84 -8.83
N MET A 121 12.61 12.91 -7.90
CA MET A 121 12.92 13.28 -6.53
C MET A 121 14.38 13.68 -6.36
N ARG A 122 14.67 14.44 -5.29
CA ARG A 122 16.04 14.77 -4.91
C ARG A 122 16.81 13.47 -4.64
N GLY A 123 18.00 13.35 -5.25
CA GLY A 123 18.82 12.14 -5.13
C GLY A 123 19.20 11.76 -3.70
N GLU A 124 19.31 12.72 -2.77
CA GLU A 124 19.52 12.44 -1.34
C GLU A 124 18.37 11.64 -0.73
N ILE A 125 17.12 11.97 -1.08
CA ILE A 125 15.94 11.27 -0.59
C ILE A 125 15.93 9.85 -1.14
N ILE A 126 16.12 9.68 -2.46
CA ILE A 126 16.12 8.36 -3.10
C ILE A 126 17.17 7.43 -2.51
N ARG A 127 18.41 7.92 -2.31
CA ARG A 127 19.50 7.11 -1.73
C ARG A 127 19.17 6.58 -0.33
N ARG A 128 18.43 7.34 0.46
CA ARG A 128 18.06 6.95 1.83
C ARG A 128 16.76 6.16 1.90
N ALA A 129 15.80 6.47 1.03
CA ALA A 129 14.43 5.99 1.17
C ALA A 129 14.02 4.88 0.23
N PHE A 130 14.64 4.74 -0.95
CA PHE A 130 14.15 3.80 -1.96
C PHE A 130 14.07 2.37 -1.44
N TRP A 131 15.17 1.82 -0.94
CA TRP A 131 15.19 0.44 -0.46
C TRP A 131 14.38 0.20 0.81
N PRO A 132 14.46 1.05 1.86
CA PRO A 132 13.67 0.76 3.06
C PRO A 132 12.16 0.90 2.82
N THR A 133 11.72 1.79 1.91
CA THR A 133 10.29 1.87 1.56
C THR A 133 9.79 0.63 0.79
N GLN A 134 10.66 -0.07 0.05
CA GLN A 134 10.28 -1.35 -0.57
C GLN A 134 9.87 -2.41 0.47
N ILE A 135 10.39 -2.34 1.70
CA ILE A 135 10.05 -3.33 2.74
C ILE A 135 8.56 -3.28 3.06
N GLU A 136 7.99 -2.08 3.20
CA GLU A 136 6.55 -1.93 3.43
C GLU A 136 5.75 -2.38 2.21
N ALA A 137 6.16 -1.97 1.00
CA ALA A 137 5.48 -2.32 -0.24
C ALA A 137 5.41 -3.84 -0.45
N VAL A 138 6.54 -4.54 -0.27
CA VAL A 138 6.62 -6.00 -0.38
C VAL A 138 5.81 -6.69 0.71
N LEU A 139 5.87 -6.20 1.96
CA LEU A 139 5.10 -6.76 3.07
C LEU A 139 3.60 -6.61 2.83
N TYR A 140 3.14 -5.41 2.48
CA TYR A 140 1.76 -5.13 2.12
C TYR A 140 1.28 -6.02 0.96
N ALA A 141 2.04 -6.07 -0.14
CA ALA A 141 1.67 -6.86 -1.31
C ALA A 141 1.64 -8.37 -1.01
N THR A 142 2.53 -8.86 -0.13
CA THR A 142 2.55 -10.25 0.31
C THR A 142 1.33 -10.57 1.16
N LEU A 143 1.01 -9.74 2.15
CA LEU A 143 -0.17 -9.91 2.99
C LEU A 143 -1.45 -9.87 2.16
N MET A 144 -1.55 -8.93 1.22
CA MET A 144 -2.69 -8.83 0.32
C MET A 144 -2.77 -10.02 -0.63
N GLY A 145 -1.64 -10.47 -1.17
CA GLY A 145 -1.58 -11.65 -2.04
C GLY A 145 -2.04 -12.91 -1.34
N ILE A 146 -1.59 -13.14 -0.10
CA ILE A 146 -2.00 -14.29 0.72
C ILE A 146 -3.48 -14.21 1.04
N ALA A 147 -3.95 -13.05 1.53
CA ALA A 147 -5.35 -12.86 1.88
C ALA A 147 -6.27 -13.05 0.67
N ALA A 148 -5.87 -12.55 -0.50
CA ALA A 148 -6.66 -12.68 -1.71
C ALA A 148 -6.77 -14.13 -2.19
N ALA A 149 -5.63 -14.83 -2.25
CA ALA A 149 -5.58 -16.22 -2.69
C ALA A 149 -6.27 -17.18 -1.71
N ALA A 150 -6.32 -16.85 -0.41
CA ALA A 150 -6.92 -17.69 0.61
C ALA A 150 -8.43 -17.43 0.82
N PHE A 151 -8.89 -16.19 0.64
CA PHE A 151 -10.23 -15.79 1.09
C PHE A 151 -11.05 -15.00 0.07
N VAL A 152 -10.43 -14.38 -0.94
CA VAL A 152 -11.13 -13.45 -1.85
C VAL A 152 -11.53 -14.11 -3.17
N PHE A 153 -10.71 -15.03 -3.68
CA PHE A 153 -10.96 -15.74 -4.94
C PHE A 153 -11.56 -17.12 -4.74
#